data_AF-A8NMN5-F1
#
_entry.id   AF-A8NMN5-F1
#
_cell.length_a   1.000
_cell.length_b   1.000
_cell.length_c   1.000
_cell.angle_alpha   90.00
_cell.angle_beta   90.00
_cell.angle_gamma   90.00
#
_symmetry.space_group_name_H-M   'P 1'
#
loop_
_entity.id
_entity.type
_entity.pdbx_description
1 polymer ?
#
loop_
_entity_poly.entity_id
_entity_poly.type
_entity_poly.pdbx_seq_one_letter_code
_entity_poly.pdbx_strand_id
1 'polypeptide(L)'
;MSPVPPNEEDVDLLAIADPMIALDYLQEKATYFYQLCLTKYTAPTEPLSHPDWLDLTERLQLYAASDLVMGALKNQIVIDVTLQTLATQEKSTRAGDPHFPPKQDGVSRLISGPVHICDSNGRVLYFHLPRLLTNEQLTIVEEACRDLVNAPHAKLEISPEKKSWRTDPKFFKDGNLCDFTPGVLSLSPCWFMQNHLPPKHQPMVSASIRRRDGKDGAIPFLKAMRNAFSLIGAILYVLNPAQYDQGVDAWRRMLETNCEAAAPKYADLMAGVLKIWASPFTVTQVISNRQTPFHLDTSGDQNWYDCLLTVGPYKGGRFELKGVGCRFRYERGTVSFLLSRLLEHGTGEVDGERVCLASFMRPEVVKYILKERFYSTRPETIATLEERLGVPAEHRVTTTTRGVSSSQI
;
A
#
# COMPACT_ATOMS: atom_id res chain seq x y z
N MET A 1 34.18 -15.91 40.67
CA MET A 1 33.58 -15.31 39.46
C MET A 1 32.45 -16.23 39.04
N SER A 2 31.21 -15.81 39.25
CA SER A 2 30.04 -16.53 38.73
C SER A 2 30.07 -16.49 37.21
N PRO A 3 29.68 -17.57 36.51
CA PRO A 3 29.62 -17.56 35.06
C PRO A 3 28.59 -16.52 34.62
N VAL A 4 29.03 -15.62 33.74
CA VAL A 4 28.17 -14.69 33.01
C VAL A 4 27.16 -15.54 32.24
N PRO A 5 25.85 -15.30 32.36
CA PRO A 5 24.87 -16.02 31.55
C PRO A 5 25.16 -15.74 30.07
N PRO A 6 24.98 -16.72 29.16
CA PRO A 6 25.12 -16.46 27.74
C PRO A 6 24.22 -15.29 27.35
N ASN A 7 24.77 -14.34 26.59
CA ASN A 7 23.98 -13.26 25.98
C ASN A 7 22.76 -13.91 25.30
N GLU A 8 21.58 -13.36 25.54
CA GLU A 8 20.38 -13.69 24.77
C GLU A 8 20.76 -13.71 23.28
N GLU A 9 20.48 -14.85 22.66
CA GLU A 9 21.03 -15.32 21.39
C GLU A 9 20.96 -14.26 20.28
N ASP A 10 22.01 -14.20 19.43
CA ASP A 10 21.91 -13.64 18.09
C ASP A 10 20.91 -14.50 17.29
N VAL A 11 19.62 -14.27 17.48
CA VAL A 11 18.55 -14.97 16.75
C VAL A 11 18.61 -14.49 15.31
N ASP A 12 19.01 -15.36 14.38
CA ASP A 12 18.92 -15.07 12.95
C ASP A 12 17.45 -14.94 12.55
N LEU A 13 16.96 -13.70 12.47
CA LEU A 13 15.57 -13.41 12.15
C LEU A 13 15.16 -13.81 10.72
N LEU A 14 16.14 -14.12 9.85
CA LEU A 14 15.96 -14.56 8.47
C LEU A 14 16.15 -16.08 8.29
N ALA A 15 16.47 -16.83 9.35
CA ALA A 15 16.59 -18.29 9.35
C ALA A 15 15.23 -18.97 9.15
N ILE A 16 14.74 -18.91 7.92
CA ILE A 16 13.50 -19.54 7.46
C ILE A 16 13.88 -20.62 6.44
N ALA A 17 13.51 -21.86 6.75
CA ALA A 17 13.86 -23.03 5.93
C ALA A 17 13.21 -22.98 4.55
N ASP A 18 11.92 -22.67 4.49
CA ASP A 18 11.17 -22.58 3.24
C ASP A 18 11.38 -21.20 2.58
N PRO A 19 12.00 -21.14 1.37
CA PRO A 19 12.17 -19.90 0.64
C PRO A 19 10.86 -19.28 0.14
N MET A 20 9.79 -20.06 -0.01
CA MET A 20 8.52 -19.65 -0.61
C MET A 20 7.46 -19.23 0.40
N ILE A 21 7.71 -19.40 1.70
CA ILE A 21 6.71 -19.23 2.76
C ILE A 21 5.90 -17.92 2.70
N ALA A 22 6.53 -16.78 2.42
CA ALA A 22 5.83 -15.50 2.33
C ALA A 22 4.93 -15.41 1.09
N LEU A 23 5.34 -16.03 -0.02
CA LEU A 23 4.57 -16.08 -1.25
C LEU A 23 3.40 -17.05 -1.15
N ASP A 24 3.60 -18.20 -0.53
CA ASP A 24 2.53 -19.18 -0.29
C ASP A 24 1.48 -18.59 0.65
N TYR A 25 1.93 -17.95 1.74
CA TYR A 25 1.06 -17.21 2.65
C TYR A 25 0.25 -16.11 1.94
N LEU A 26 0.89 -15.33 1.07
CA LEU A 26 0.22 -14.32 0.24
C LEU A 26 -0.84 -14.94 -0.66
N GLN A 27 -0.49 -15.99 -1.39
CA GLN A 27 -1.36 -16.63 -2.36
C GLN A 27 -2.56 -17.31 -1.70
N GLU A 28 -2.34 -18.08 -0.65
CA GLU A 28 -3.41 -18.76 0.07
C GLU A 28 -4.37 -17.76 0.73
N LYS A 29 -3.86 -16.67 1.30
CA LYS A 29 -4.70 -15.59 1.85
C LYS A 29 -5.50 -14.89 0.75
N ALA A 30 -4.87 -14.59 -0.40
CA ALA A 30 -5.53 -13.95 -1.53
C ALA A 30 -6.65 -14.83 -2.10
N THR A 31 -6.40 -16.14 -2.24
CA THR A 31 -7.40 -17.11 -2.70
C THR A 31 -8.56 -17.20 -1.71
N TYR A 32 -8.29 -17.34 -0.41
CA TYR A 32 -9.35 -17.38 0.60
C TYR A 32 -10.17 -16.08 0.63
N PHE A 33 -9.51 -14.91 0.58
CA PHE A 33 -10.19 -13.61 0.54
C PHE A 33 -11.07 -13.45 -0.71
N TYR A 34 -10.59 -13.89 -1.87
CA TYR A 34 -11.38 -13.91 -3.09
C TYR A 34 -12.66 -14.76 -2.93
N GLN A 35 -12.56 -15.95 -2.32
CA GLN A 35 -13.72 -16.80 -2.05
C GLN A 35 -14.72 -16.15 -1.08
N LEU A 36 -14.22 -15.44 -0.06
CA LEU A 36 -15.06 -14.65 0.85
C LEU A 36 -15.87 -13.59 0.09
N CYS A 37 -15.24 -12.86 -0.84
CA CYS A 37 -15.93 -11.86 -1.67
C CYS A 37 -16.93 -12.52 -2.64
N LEU A 38 -16.52 -13.59 -3.32
CA LEU A 38 -17.33 -14.31 -4.31
C LEU A 38 -18.63 -14.85 -3.70
N THR A 39 -18.56 -15.35 -2.47
CA THR A 39 -19.71 -16.02 -1.84
C THR A 39 -20.66 -15.09 -1.09
N LYS A 40 -20.41 -13.77 -1.09
CA LYS A 40 -21.33 -12.79 -0.46
C LYS A 40 -22.75 -12.81 -1.03
N TYR A 41 -22.92 -13.28 -2.25
CA TYR A 41 -24.23 -13.35 -2.91
C TYR A 41 -24.71 -14.77 -3.23
N THR A 42 -23.93 -15.80 -2.89
CA THR A 42 -24.25 -17.18 -3.27
C THR A 42 -24.88 -17.99 -2.14
N ALA A 43 -25.02 -17.42 -0.93
CA ALA A 43 -25.57 -18.07 0.27
C ALA A 43 -25.08 -19.52 0.42
N PRO A 44 -23.77 -19.73 0.66
CA PRO A 44 -23.18 -21.06 0.65
C PRO A 44 -23.84 -21.95 1.71
N THR A 45 -24.14 -23.19 1.34
CA THR A 45 -24.79 -24.18 2.22
C THR A 45 -23.84 -24.77 3.26
N GLU A 46 -22.53 -24.62 3.05
CA GLU A 46 -21.47 -25.08 3.95
C GLU A 46 -20.50 -23.93 4.26
N PRO A 47 -19.83 -23.96 5.43
CA PRO A 47 -18.77 -23.01 5.72
C PRO A 47 -17.66 -23.08 4.66
N LEU A 48 -17.14 -21.93 4.26
CA LEU A 48 -15.98 -21.87 3.37
C LEU A 48 -14.78 -22.57 4.01
N SER A 49 -14.15 -23.46 3.25
CA SER A 49 -12.83 -23.99 3.60
C SER A 49 -11.81 -22.86 3.70
N HIS A 50 -10.92 -22.97 4.68
CA HIS A 50 -9.85 -22.01 4.92
C HIS A 50 -8.55 -22.77 5.19
N PRO A 51 -7.38 -22.17 4.88
CA PRO A 51 -6.09 -22.70 5.31
C PRO A 51 -6.03 -23.00 6.83
N ASP A 52 -5.35 -24.08 7.20
CA ASP A 52 -5.23 -24.52 8.61
C ASP A 52 -4.45 -23.53 9.49
N TRP A 53 -3.51 -22.79 8.89
CA TRP A 53 -2.71 -21.79 9.60
C TRP A 53 -3.45 -20.48 9.87
N LEU A 54 -4.61 -20.25 9.22
CA LEU A 54 -5.43 -19.06 9.47
C LEU A 54 -6.20 -19.23 10.78
N ASP A 55 -5.75 -18.53 11.82
CA ASP A 55 -6.47 -18.49 13.09
C ASP A 55 -7.84 -17.78 12.97
N LEU A 56 -8.63 -17.84 14.04
CA LEU A 56 -9.97 -17.22 14.04
C LEU A 56 -9.92 -15.70 13.87
N THR A 57 -8.94 -15.02 14.45
CA THR A 57 -8.80 -13.56 14.39
C THR A 57 -8.49 -13.11 12.96
N GLU A 58 -7.55 -13.77 12.28
CA GLU A 58 -7.22 -13.50 10.88
C GLU A 58 -8.41 -13.78 9.96
N ARG A 59 -9.17 -14.86 10.19
CA ARG A 59 -10.39 -15.16 9.41
C ARG A 59 -11.46 -14.09 9.58
N LEU A 60 -11.72 -13.66 10.81
CA LEU A 60 -12.70 -12.58 11.09
C LEU A 60 -12.27 -11.25 10.46
N GLN A 61 -10.97 -10.94 10.48
CA GLN A 61 -10.42 -9.77 9.80
C GLN A 61 -10.63 -9.83 8.28
N LEU A 62 -10.36 -10.98 7.65
CA LEU A 62 -10.58 -11.17 6.22
C LEU A 62 -12.06 -11.09 5.86
N TYR A 63 -12.94 -11.65 6.68
CA TYR A 63 -14.39 -11.54 6.52
C TYR A 63 -14.84 -10.08 6.59
N ALA A 64 -14.43 -9.32 7.62
CA ALA A 64 -14.79 -7.91 7.75
C ALA A 64 -14.23 -7.04 6.61
N ALA A 65 -13.00 -7.31 6.18
CA ALA A 65 -12.41 -6.65 5.02
C ALA A 65 -13.18 -6.97 3.72
N SER A 66 -13.68 -8.20 3.56
CA SER A 66 -14.50 -8.55 2.40
C SER A 66 -15.82 -7.76 2.38
N ASP A 67 -16.48 -7.58 3.53
CA ASP A 67 -17.67 -6.72 3.62
C ASP A 67 -17.37 -5.26 3.26
N LEU A 68 -16.21 -4.77 3.68
CA LEU A 68 -15.78 -3.41 3.38
C LEU A 68 -15.52 -3.22 1.88
N VAL A 69 -14.85 -4.17 1.23
CA VAL A 69 -14.59 -4.15 -0.22
C VAL A 69 -15.92 -4.24 -0.99
N MET A 70 -16.78 -5.20 -0.64
CA MET A 70 -18.08 -5.35 -1.32
C MET A 70 -19.00 -4.14 -1.07
N GLY A 71 -18.91 -3.51 0.11
CA GLY A 71 -19.57 -2.24 0.40
C GLY A 71 -19.03 -1.09 -0.46
N ALA A 72 -17.72 -1.02 -0.67
CA ALA A 72 -17.12 -0.02 -1.56
C ALA A 72 -17.57 -0.19 -3.02
N LEU A 73 -17.74 -1.43 -3.50
CA LEU A 73 -18.25 -1.71 -4.84
C LEU A 73 -19.68 -1.20 -5.04
N LYS A 74 -20.53 -1.30 -4.02
CA LYS A 74 -21.90 -0.76 -4.07
C LYS A 74 -21.93 0.77 -4.09
N ASN A 75 -20.96 1.40 -3.44
CA ASN A 75 -20.89 2.85 -3.29
C ASN A 75 -20.00 3.44 -4.39
N GLN A 76 -20.61 3.77 -5.54
CA GLN A 76 -19.91 4.31 -6.70
C GLN A 76 -19.96 5.85 -6.76
N ILE A 77 -18.84 6.44 -7.18
CA ILE A 77 -18.77 7.80 -7.70
C ILE A 77 -18.20 7.75 -9.12
N VAL A 78 -18.94 8.28 -10.09
CA VAL A 78 -18.49 8.38 -11.49
C VAL A 78 -18.00 9.80 -11.75
N ILE A 79 -16.80 9.94 -12.29
CA ILE A 79 -16.29 11.25 -12.76
C ILE A 79 -16.46 11.38 -14.28
N ASP A 80 -16.76 12.60 -14.73
CA ASP A 80 -16.99 12.91 -16.15
C ASP A 80 -15.68 13.12 -16.92
N VAL A 81 -14.82 12.11 -16.86
CA VAL A 81 -13.55 12.06 -17.58
C VAL A 81 -13.18 10.60 -17.81
N THR A 82 -12.45 10.32 -18.88
CA THR A 82 -11.94 8.97 -19.16
C THR A 82 -10.52 8.79 -18.61
N LEU A 83 -10.15 7.55 -18.30
CA LEU A 83 -8.78 7.14 -17.95
C LEU A 83 -7.77 7.62 -19.01
N GLN A 84 -8.14 7.55 -20.30
CA GLN A 84 -7.27 7.99 -21.39
C GLN A 84 -7.02 9.51 -21.36
N THR A 85 -8.05 10.29 -21.02
CA THR A 85 -7.92 11.74 -20.84
C THR A 85 -7.02 12.06 -19.65
N LEU A 86 -7.23 11.40 -18.50
CA LEU A 86 -6.38 11.56 -17.32
C LEU A 86 -4.91 11.23 -17.62
N ALA A 87 -4.64 10.10 -18.30
CA ALA A 87 -3.28 9.70 -18.68
C ALA A 87 -2.61 10.67 -19.66
N THR A 88 -3.40 11.42 -20.44
CA THR A 88 -2.86 12.45 -21.34
C THR A 88 -2.53 13.74 -20.57
N GLN A 89 -3.35 14.09 -19.57
CA GLN A 89 -3.16 15.26 -18.70
C GLN A 89 -2.03 15.09 -17.67
N GLU A 90 -1.72 13.85 -17.29
CA GLU A 90 -0.54 13.52 -16.48
C GLU A 90 0.74 14.13 -17.06
N LYS A 91 0.87 14.14 -18.40
CA LYS A 91 2.05 14.68 -19.10
C LYS A 91 2.14 16.21 -19.07
N SER A 92 1.07 16.92 -18.74
CA SER A 92 1.00 18.39 -18.79
C SER A 92 1.05 19.09 -17.43
N THR A 93 0.85 18.37 -16.32
CA THR A 93 0.80 18.94 -14.98
C THR A 93 2.19 19.06 -14.35
N ARG A 94 2.64 20.31 -14.12
CA ARG A 94 3.84 20.66 -13.34
C ARG A 94 3.46 20.94 -11.89
N ALA A 95 4.44 20.80 -11.01
CA ALA A 95 4.32 20.88 -9.55
C ALA A 95 3.51 22.08 -9.01
N GLY A 96 2.47 21.74 -8.22
CA GLY A 96 2.10 22.36 -6.96
C GLY A 96 1.53 23.77 -6.98
N ASP A 97 0.20 23.87 -6.79
CA ASP A 97 -0.39 25.04 -6.15
C ASP A 97 0.03 25.08 -4.66
N PRO A 98 0.70 26.15 -4.18
CA PRO A 98 1.19 26.25 -2.82
C PRO A 98 0.09 26.44 -1.77
N HIS A 99 -1.16 26.68 -2.16
CA HIS A 99 -2.27 26.88 -1.22
C HIS A 99 -2.92 25.55 -0.84
N PHE A 100 -2.30 24.88 0.14
CA PHE A 100 -2.87 23.71 0.78
C PHE A 100 -3.11 23.96 2.28
N PRO A 101 -4.29 23.61 2.83
CA PRO A 101 -5.48 23.12 2.11
C PRO A 101 -6.21 24.27 1.40
N PRO A 102 -7.01 24.00 0.35
CA PRO A 102 -8.00 24.96 -0.10
C PRO A 102 -8.96 25.20 1.07
N LYS A 103 -8.77 26.32 1.76
CA LYS A 103 -9.80 26.94 2.58
C LYS A 103 -10.47 27.96 1.67
N GLN A 104 -11.78 27.78 1.45
CA GLN A 104 -12.72 28.69 0.79
C GLN A 104 -13.15 28.41 -0.67
N ASP A 105 -13.46 27.17 -1.01
CA ASP A 105 -14.58 26.94 -1.95
C ASP A 105 -15.74 26.17 -1.31
N GLY A 106 -15.53 25.38 -0.26
CA GLY A 106 -16.61 24.93 0.62
C GLY A 106 -17.62 23.96 -0.03
N VAL A 107 -17.25 23.23 -1.09
CA VAL A 107 -18.16 22.29 -1.78
C VAL A 107 -17.63 20.84 -1.85
N SER A 108 -16.40 20.53 -1.44
CA SER A 108 -15.93 19.13 -1.48
C SER A 108 -16.69 18.25 -0.49
N ARG A 109 -17.45 17.27 -1.02
CA ARG A 109 -18.21 16.28 -0.23
C ARG A 109 -17.24 15.51 0.68
N LEU A 110 -17.48 15.55 1.98
CA LEU A 110 -16.77 14.69 2.94
C LEU A 110 -17.39 13.29 2.90
N ILE A 111 -16.60 12.29 2.50
CA ILE A 111 -17.01 10.89 2.42
C ILE A 111 -16.38 10.14 3.59
N SER A 112 -17.20 9.42 4.34
CA SER A 112 -16.76 8.68 5.55
C SER A 112 -16.95 7.16 5.46
N GLY A 113 -17.70 6.68 4.46
CA GLY A 113 -17.98 5.27 4.23
C GLY A 113 -17.10 4.68 3.12
N PRO A 114 -17.07 3.34 2.98
CA PRO A 114 -16.38 2.68 1.90
C PRO A 114 -16.96 3.12 0.55
N VAL A 115 -16.10 3.43 -0.42
CA VAL A 115 -16.52 3.94 -1.74
C VAL A 115 -15.45 3.63 -2.78
N HIS A 116 -15.85 3.55 -4.04
CA HIS A 116 -14.92 3.58 -5.16
C HIS A 116 -15.24 4.74 -6.12
N ILE A 117 -14.21 5.20 -6.84
CA ILE A 117 -14.36 6.15 -7.93
C ILE A 117 -14.00 5.46 -9.24
N CYS A 118 -14.82 5.66 -10.26
CA CYS A 118 -14.51 5.22 -11.62
C CYS A 118 -14.64 6.36 -12.63
N ASP A 119 -13.96 6.17 -13.76
CA ASP A 119 -14.06 7.06 -14.94
C ASP A 119 -15.44 6.89 -15.63
N SER A 120 -15.69 7.71 -16.66
CA SER A 120 -16.95 7.67 -17.41
C SER A 120 -17.18 6.36 -18.20
N ASN A 121 -16.15 5.53 -18.35
CA ASN A 121 -16.22 4.19 -18.95
C ASN A 121 -16.29 3.07 -17.90
N GLY A 122 -16.45 3.43 -16.61
CA GLY A 122 -16.50 2.50 -15.50
C GLY A 122 -15.14 1.93 -15.08
N ARG A 123 -14.00 2.41 -15.59
CA ARG A 123 -12.66 2.01 -15.15
C ARG A 123 -12.42 2.50 -13.74
N VAL A 124 -12.10 1.60 -12.82
CA VAL A 124 -11.93 1.98 -11.43
C VAL A 124 -10.59 2.71 -11.25
N LEU A 125 -10.60 3.82 -10.52
CA LEU A 125 -9.45 4.72 -10.34
C LEU A 125 -9.00 4.79 -8.88
N TYR A 126 -9.93 4.57 -7.94
CA TYR A 126 -9.69 4.73 -6.52
C TYR A 126 -10.65 3.90 -5.68
N PHE A 127 -10.16 3.36 -4.56
CA PHE A 127 -10.94 2.79 -3.48
C PHE A 127 -10.60 3.46 -2.16
N HIS A 128 -11.62 3.76 -1.36
CA HIS A 128 -11.49 4.18 0.03
C HIS A 128 -12.08 3.11 0.94
N LEU A 129 -11.25 2.56 1.83
CA LEU A 129 -11.59 1.46 2.72
C LEU A 129 -11.34 1.89 4.18
N PRO A 130 -12.29 2.58 4.83
CA PRO A 130 -12.12 3.06 6.19
C PRO A 130 -12.19 1.93 7.22
N ARG A 131 -11.33 1.99 8.25
CA ARG A 131 -11.26 1.00 9.34
C ARG A 131 -11.07 -0.43 8.84
N LEU A 132 -10.16 -0.60 7.87
CA LEU A 132 -9.83 -1.91 7.34
C LEU A 132 -9.22 -2.79 8.44
N LEU A 133 -8.27 -2.28 9.22
CA LEU A 133 -7.59 -3.04 10.27
C LEU A 133 -8.42 -3.07 11.57
N THR A 134 -8.47 -4.23 12.23
CA THR A 134 -8.98 -4.36 13.61
C THR A 134 -8.10 -3.58 14.60
N ASN A 135 -8.63 -3.31 15.80
CA ASN A 135 -7.86 -2.62 16.84
C ASN A 135 -6.58 -3.38 17.26
N GLU A 136 -6.62 -4.71 17.24
CA GLU A 136 -5.46 -5.56 17.54
C GLU A 136 -4.39 -5.40 16.46
N GLN A 137 -4.76 -5.50 15.18
CA GLN A 137 -3.83 -5.28 14.08
C GLN A 137 -3.31 -3.83 14.03
N LEU A 138 -4.16 -2.85 14.34
CA LEU A 138 -3.75 -1.46 14.46
C LEU A 138 -2.66 -1.29 15.50
N THR A 139 -2.81 -1.92 16.67
CA THR A 139 -1.81 -1.87 17.74
C THR A 139 -0.48 -2.43 17.23
N ILE A 140 -0.48 -3.63 16.64
CA ILE A 140 0.74 -4.27 16.10
C ILE A 140 1.42 -3.38 15.05
N VAL A 141 0.64 -2.83 14.10
CA VAL A 141 1.17 -1.98 13.03
C VAL A 141 1.70 -0.64 13.58
N GLU A 142 1.00 -0.01 14.52
CA GLU A 142 1.41 1.24 15.15
C GLU A 142 2.71 1.06 15.96
N GLU A 143 2.80 -0.03 16.74
CA GLU A 143 4.01 -0.39 17.49
C GLU A 143 5.19 -0.65 16.56
N ALA A 144 4.99 -1.47 15.52
CA ALA A 144 6.03 -1.75 14.54
C ALA A 144 6.51 -0.47 13.83
N CYS A 145 5.59 0.43 13.46
CA CYS A 145 5.93 1.72 12.87
C CYS A 145 6.74 2.58 13.83
N ARG A 146 6.32 2.68 15.10
CA ARG A 146 7.00 3.46 16.13
C ARG A 146 8.43 2.96 16.34
N ASP A 147 8.58 1.65 16.51
CA ASP A 147 9.88 1.02 16.73
C ASP A 147 10.80 1.22 15.52
N LEU A 148 10.28 1.12 14.30
CA LEU A 148 11.05 1.34 13.08
C LEU A 148 11.58 2.77 12.96
N VAL A 149 10.72 3.77 13.16
CA VAL A 149 11.12 5.19 12.96
C VAL A 149 11.98 5.70 14.11
N ASN A 150 11.80 5.18 15.33
CA ASN A 150 12.61 5.54 16.49
C ASN A 150 13.86 4.67 16.66
N ALA A 151 14.04 3.64 15.82
CA ALA A 151 15.19 2.77 15.91
C ALA A 151 16.48 3.62 15.91
N PRO A 152 17.45 3.35 16.80
CA PRO A 152 18.74 4.05 16.80
C PRO A 152 19.29 4.08 15.38
N HIS A 153 19.90 5.15 14.87
CA HIS A 153 20.44 5.20 13.49
C HIS A 153 19.44 4.99 12.33
N ALA A 154 18.12 5.02 12.56
CA ALA A 154 17.15 5.14 11.48
C ALA A 154 17.48 6.40 10.65
N LYS A 155 17.72 6.22 9.35
CA LYS A 155 18.07 7.34 8.44
C LYS A 155 16.82 7.88 7.77
N LEU A 156 15.97 8.49 8.57
CA LEU A 156 14.77 9.16 8.12
C LEU A 156 15.13 10.32 7.19
N GLU A 157 14.53 10.34 5.99
CA GLU A 157 14.80 11.36 4.99
C GLU A 157 14.08 12.66 5.35
N ILE A 158 14.85 13.63 5.87
CA ILE A 158 14.51 15.04 6.00
C ILE A 158 15.76 15.83 5.60
N SER A 159 15.61 16.88 4.80
CA SER A 159 16.73 17.70 4.33
C SER A 159 16.28 19.14 4.04
N PRO A 160 16.82 20.14 4.75
CA PRO A 160 16.55 21.55 4.46
C PRO A 160 17.18 22.02 3.14
N GLU A 161 18.21 21.32 2.67
CA GLU A 161 18.95 21.67 1.44
C GLU A 161 18.16 21.31 0.17
N LYS A 162 17.31 20.27 0.25
CA LYS A 162 16.48 19.81 -0.85
C LYS A 162 15.16 20.59 -0.87
N LYS A 163 14.93 21.39 -1.92
CA LYS A 163 13.69 22.16 -2.15
C LYS A 163 12.47 21.32 -2.55
N SER A 164 12.36 20.09 -2.07
CA SER A 164 11.25 19.18 -2.35
C SER A 164 10.36 19.07 -1.12
N TRP A 165 9.03 19.17 -1.31
CA TRP A 165 8.08 18.95 -0.21
C TRP A 165 8.21 17.56 0.43
N ARG A 166 8.78 16.60 -0.29
CA ARG A 166 9.00 15.24 0.21
C ARG A 166 10.04 15.19 1.34
N THR A 167 10.92 16.18 1.44
CA THR A 167 12.07 16.20 2.36
C THR A 167 12.22 17.51 3.15
N ASP A 168 11.59 18.60 2.72
CA ASP A 168 11.67 19.91 3.38
C ASP A 168 11.07 19.85 4.80
N PRO A 169 11.83 20.17 5.86
CA PRO A 169 11.40 20.08 7.25
C PRO A 169 10.08 20.80 7.56
N LYS A 170 9.70 21.84 6.82
CA LYS A 170 8.46 22.60 7.09
C LYS A 170 7.18 21.78 6.91
N PHE A 171 7.26 20.66 6.17
CA PHE A 171 6.13 19.74 6.00
C PHE A 171 6.10 18.64 7.04
N PHE A 172 7.02 18.63 8.01
CA PHE A 172 7.08 17.65 9.08
C PHE A 172 6.76 18.31 10.41
N LYS A 173 6.22 17.54 11.36
CA LYS A 173 6.09 17.98 12.75
C LYS A 173 7.47 18.19 13.38
N ASP A 174 7.53 19.02 14.41
CA ASP A 174 8.73 19.17 15.23
C ASP A 174 9.02 17.87 15.97
N GLY A 175 10.18 17.27 15.67
CA GLY A 175 10.60 15.99 16.25
C GLY A 175 10.76 16.00 17.76
N ASN A 176 10.96 17.16 18.39
CA ASN A 176 11.06 17.25 19.86
C ASN A 176 9.72 17.04 20.58
N LEU A 177 8.61 17.04 19.84
CA LEU A 177 7.25 16.94 20.35
C LEU A 177 6.53 15.67 19.88
N CYS A 178 7.26 14.71 19.32
CA CYS A 178 6.70 13.54 18.64
C CYS A 178 7.20 12.24 19.29
N ASP A 179 6.29 11.31 19.56
CA ASP A 179 6.62 9.93 19.92
C ASP A 179 7.02 9.12 18.67
N PHE A 180 6.63 9.55 17.47
CA PHE A 180 7.07 8.99 16.19
C PHE A 180 8.06 9.96 15.54
N THR A 181 9.34 9.59 15.47
CA THR A 181 10.36 10.43 14.83
C THR A 181 9.91 10.81 13.40
N PRO A 182 9.76 12.11 13.08
CA PRO A 182 9.31 12.54 11.76
C PRO A 182 10.31 12.19 10.66
N GLY A 183 9.80 11.88 9.47
CA GLY A 183 10.63 11.63 8.29
C GLY A 183 10.12 10.49 7.42
N VAL A 184 10.94 10.10 6.44
CA VAL A 184 10.57 9.05 5.48
C VAL A 184 11.62 7.94 5.45
N LEU A 185 11.17 6.69 5.50
CA LEU A 185 12.00 5.51 5.23
C LEU A 185 11.44 4.76 4.03
N SER A 186 12.30 4.37 3.10
CA SER A 186 11.93 3.47 1.99
C SER A 186 12.43 2.06 2.27
N LEU A 187 11.52 1.09 2.24
CA LEU A 187 11.80 -0.34 2.39
C LEU A 187 11.53 -1.04 1.06
N SER A 188 12.47 -1.88 0.63
CA SER A 188 12.34 -2.68 -0.58
C SER A 188 13.30 -3.86 -0.56
N PRO A 189 12.84 -5.08 -0.91
CA PRO A 189 13.72 -6.24 -1.05
C PRO A 189 14.64 -6.08 -2.27
N CYS A 190 14.18 -5.40 -3.32
CA CYS A 190 14.89 -5.25 -4.59
C CYS A 190 14.76 -3.80 -5.10
N TRP A 191 15.86 -3.04 -4.99
CA TRP A 191 15.87 -1.59 -5.18
C TRP A 191 17.03 -1.13 -6.07
N PHE A 192 16.71 -0.29 -7.06
CA PHE A 192 17.66 0.57 -7.77
C PHE A 192 17.80 1.91 -7.05
N MET A 193 19.03 2.33 -6.76
CA MET A 193 19.26 3.68 -6.23
C MET A 193 18.78 4.74 -7.24
N GLN A 194 18.39 5.91 -6.75
CA GLN A 194 17.97 7.01 -7.61
C GLN A 194 19.06 7.30 -8.64
N ASN A 195 18.68 7.42 -9.91
CA ASN A 195 19.58 7.59 -11.06
C ASN A 195 20.56 6.42 -11.34
N HIS A 196 20.39 5.27 -10.68
CA HIS A 196 21.23 4.08 -10.87
C HIS A 196 20.38 2.95 -11.45
N LEU A 197 20.05 3.05 -12.74
CA LEU A 197 19.18 2.12 -13.44
C LEU A 197 19.97 1.03 -14.20
N PRO A 198 19.31 -0.08 -14.58
CA PRO A 198 19.86 -1.06 -15.52
C PRO A 198 20.26 -0.42 -16.87
N PRO A 199 21.21 -1.04 -17.63
CA PRO A 199 21.97 -2.25 -17.29
C PRO A 199 23.21 -1.97 -16.43
N LYS A 200 23.54 -0.70 -16.16
CA LYS A 200 24.79 -0.29 -15.49
C LYS A 200 24.83 -0.66 -14.01
N HIS A 201 23.66 -0.81 -13.39
CA HIS A 201 23.54 -1.11 -11.97
C HIS A 201 22.65 -2.32 -11.75
N GLN A 202 23.05 -3.16 -10.80
CA GLN A 202 22.25 -4.26 -10.29
C GLN A 202 21.43 -3.79 -9.09
N PRO A 203 20.23 -4.35 -8.86
CA PRO A 203 19.43 -4.02 -7.70
C PRO A 203 20.06 -4.57 -6.42
N MET A 204 19.68 -3.96 -5.31
CA MET A 204 20.08 -4.35 -3.97
C MET A 204 18.92 -4.20 -3.00
N VAL A 205 19.03 -4.80 -1.83
CA VAL A 205 18.10 -4.53 -0.72
C VAL A 205 18.21 -3.04 -0.33
N SER A 206 17.09 -2.40 0.01
CA SER A 206 17.09 -0.98 0.44
C SER A 206 18.00 -0.73 1.66
N ALA A 207 18.61 0.46 1.75
CA ALA A 207 19.55 0.78 2.85
C ALA A 207 18.90 0.71 4.24
N SER A 208 17.61 1.03 4.33
CA SER A 208 16.82 0.98 5.56
C SER A 208 16.70 -0.44 6.13
N ILE A 209 16.72 -1.46 5.26
CA ILE A 209 16.76 -2.87 5.69
C ILE A 209 18.20 -3.31 6.00
N ARG A 210 19.20 -2.84 5.23
CA ARG A 210 20.62 -3.26 5.30
C ARG A 210 21.48 -2.58 6.39
N ARG A 211 20.99 -2.37 7.61
CA ARG A 211 21.70 -1.52 8.59
C ARG A 211 23.18 -1.92 8.80
N ARG A 212 24.05 -0.92 8.92
CA ARG A 212 25.52 -1.09 8.96
C ARG A 212 26.06 -1.54 10.33
N ASP A 213 25.23 -1.54 11.37
CA ASP A 213 25.60 -1.82 12.76
C ASP A 213 25.40 -3.29 13.16
N GLY A 214 24.99 -4.17 12.23
CA GLY A 214 24.78 -5.59 12.50
C GLY A 214 23.49 -5.92 13.25
N LYS A 215 22.60 -4.94 13.48
CA LYS A 215 21.27 -5.16 14.08
C LYS A 215 20.21 -5.38 13.01
N ASP A 216 19.06 -5.90 13.42
CA ASP A 216 17.95 -6.41 12.61
C ASP A 216 17.26 -5.43 11.64
N GLY A 217 17.83 -4.29 11.26
CA GLY A 217 17.27 -3.55 10.11
C GLY A 217 15.85 -3.05 10.33
N ALA A 218 15.06 -3.19 9.27
CA ALA A 218 13.60 -3.18 9.31
C ALA A 218 13.02 -4.62 9.38
N ILE A 219 13.82 -5.64 9.66
CA ILE A 219 13.39 -7.05 9.67
C ILE A 219 12.28 -7.30 10.71
N PRO A 220 12.36 -6.81 11.98
CA PRO A 220 11.29 -6.98 12.95
C PRO A 220 10.00 -6.31 12.48
N PHE A 221 10.11 -5.12 11.90
CA PHE A 221 8.98 -4.43 11.27
C PHE A 221 8.35 -5.29 10.17
N LEU A 222 9.14 -5.83 9.23
CA LEU A 222 8.61 -6.65 8.14
C LEU A 222 7.90 -7.91 8.65
N LYS A 223 8.43 -8.56 9.71
CA LYS A 223 7.79 -9.71 10.35
C LYS A 223 6.47 -9.33 11.01
N ALA A 224 6.43 -8.22 11.76
CA ALA A 224 5.21 -7.71 12.40
C ALA A 224 4.14 -7.29 11.38
N MET A 225 4.57 -6.77 10.23
CA MET A 225 3.69 -6.30 9.16
C MET A 225 3.10 -7.42 8.29
N ARG A 226 3.51 -8.68 8.47
CA ARG A 226 3.09 -9.82 7.63
C ARG A 226 1.56 -9.86 7.41
N ASN A 227 0.80 -9.71 8.50
CA ASN A 227 -0.66 -9.83 8.45
C ASN A 227 -1.31 -8.65 7.72
N ALA A 228 -0.84 -7.42 7.97
CA ALA A 228 -1.36 -6.22 7.31
C ALA A 228 -0.99 -6.17 5.82
N PHE A 229 0.27 -6.50 5.47
CA PHE A 229 0.71 -6.51 4.08
C PHE A 229 0.04 -7.61 3.26
N SER A 230 -0.14 -8.79 3.83
CA SER A 230 -0.84 -9.88 3.13
C SER A 230 -2.33 -9.61 2.97
N LEU A 231 -2.99 -8.96 3.93
CA LEU A 231 -4.37 -8.47 3.77
C LEU A 231 -4.47 -7.45 2.64
N ILE A 232 -3.56 -6.47 2.60
CA ILE A 232 -3.48 -5.49 1.51
C ILE A 232 -3.23 -6.19 0.16
N GLY A 233 -2.35 -7.19 0.12
CA GLY A 233 -2.10 -8.01 -1.05
C GLY A 233 -3.33 -8.78 -1.52
N ALA A 234 -4.06 -9.40 -0.59
CA ALA A 234 -5.31 -10.11 -0.89
C ALA A 234 -6.39 -9.19 -1.46
N ILE A 235 -6.48 -7.95 -0.97
CA ILE A 235 -7.38 -6.94 -1.54
C ILE A 235 -6.90 -6.54 -2.93
N LEU A 236 -5.60 -6.31 -3.13
CA LEU A 236 -5.06 -6.01 -4.47
C LEU A 236 -5.37 -7.14 -5.47
N TYR A 237 -5.27 -8.40 -5.05
CA TYR A 237 -5.64 -9.55 -5.89
C TYR A 237 -7.10 -9.48 -6.34
N VAL A 238 -8.01 -9.04 -5.48
CA VAL A 238 -9.41 -8.81 -5.85
C VAL A 238 -9.55 -7.61 -6.79
N LEU A 239 -8.90 -6.48 -6.51
CA LEU A 239 -9.10 -5.21 -7.23
C LEU A 239 -8.36 -5.13 -8.57
N ASN A 240 -7.19 -5.75 -8.68
CA ASN A 240 -6.34 -5.77 -9.86
C ASN A 240 -5.43 -7.01 -9.85
N PRO A 241 -5.98 -8.20 -10.21
CA PRO A 241 -5.25 -9.46 -10.20
C PRO A 241 -3.96 -9.40 -11.03
N ALA A 242 -4.01 -8.76 -12.21
CA ALA A 242 -2.86 -8.60 -13.09
C ALA A 242 -1.69 -7.83 -12.45
N GLN A 243 -1.99 -6.81 -11.64
CA GLN A 243 -0.95 -6.11 -10.89
C GLN A 243 -0.40 -6.98 -9.75
N TYR A 244 -1.29 -7.63 -8.99
CA TYR A 244 -0.88 -8.57 -7.92
C TYR A 244 0.07 -9.65 -8.46
N ASP A 245 -0.33 -10.30 -9.56
CA ASP A 245 0.40 -11.40 -10.18
C ASP A 245 1.80 -10.96 -10.62
N GLN A 246 1.95 -9.76 -11.18
CA GLN A 246 3.27 -9.26 -11.55
C GLN A 246 4.20 -9.01 -10.37
N GLY A 247 3.66 -8.56 -9.24
CA GLY A 247 4.43 -8.45 -8.00
C GLY A 247 4.91 -9.81 -7.50
N VAL A 248 3.97 -10.75 -7.39
CA VAL A 248 4.25 -12.11 -6.91
C VAL A 248 5.18 -12.88 -7.85
N ASP A 249 4.97 -12.80 -9.16
CA ASP A 249 5.83 -13.44 -10.16
C ASP A 249 7.25 -12.89 -10.12
N ALA A 250 7.42 -11.58 -9.88
CA ALA A 250 8.75 -11.00 -9.73
C ALA A 250 9.49 -11.60 -8.53
N TRP A 251 8.84 -11.73 -7.39
CA TRP A 251 9.44 -12.36 -6.19
C TRP A 251 9.71 -13.84 -6.38
N ARG A 252 8.74 -14.57 -6.94
CA ARG A 252 8.89 -15.99 -7.27
C ARG A 252 10.10 -16.21 -8.16
N ARG A 253 10.23 -15.43 -9.23
CA ARG A 253 11.38 -15.50 -10.15
C ARG A 253 12.70 -15.22 -9.42
N MET A 254 12.74 -14.25 -8.51
CA MET A 254 13.95 -13.95 -7.73
C MET A 254 14.32 -15.12 -6.81
N LEU A 255 13.35 -15.74 -6.15
CA LEU A 255 13.60 -16.87 -5.25
C LEU A 255 14.03 -18.13 -6.03
N GLU A 256 13.35 -18.47 -7.12
CA GLU A 256 13.68 -19.62 -7.99
C GLU A 256 15.09 -19.52 -8.60
N THR A 257 15.61 -18.29 -8.77
CA THR A 257 16.95 -18.04 -9.32
C THR A 257 18.00 -17.79 -8.24
N ASN A 258 17.67 -17.99 -6.96
CA ASN A 258 18.54 -17.65 -5.83
C ASN A 258 19.06 -16.20 -5.91
N CYS A 259 18.20 -15.28 -6.34
CA CYS A 259 18.48 -13.87 -6.52
C CYS A 259 19.68 -13.57 -7.44
N GLU A 260 19.90 -14.37 -8.50
CA GLU A 260 21.02 -14.19 -9.46
C GLU A 260 21.10 -12.78 -10.06
N ALA A 261 19.95 -12.10 -10.17
CA ALA A 261 19.84 -10.76 -10.73
C ALA A 261 20.28 -9.65 -9.74
N ALA A 262 20.50 -9.98 -8.47
CA ALA A 262 20.97 -9.05 -7.46
C ALA A 262 22.46 -8.76 -7.59
N ALA A 263 22.91 -7.63 -7.02
CA ALA A 263 24.33 -7.40 -6.81
C ALA A 263 24.91 -8.53 -5.91
N PRO A 264 26.01 -9.23 -6.28
CA PRO A 264 26.42 -10.48 -5.64
C PRO A 264 26.53 -10.44 -4.11
N LYS A 265 27.02 -9.32 -3.56
CA LYS A 265 27.14 -9.11 -2.10
C LYS A 265 25.79 -9.15 -1.34
N TYR A 266 24.67 -8.97 -2.03
CA TYR A 266 23.35 -8.81 -1.42
C TYR A 266 22.37 -9.93 -1.78
N ALA A 267 22.78 -10.97 -2.52
CA ALA A 267 21.90 -12.05 -2.95
C ALA A 267 21.27 -12.79 -1.75
N ASP A 268 22.09 -13.21 -0.78
CA ASP A 268 21.60 -13.95 0.41
C ASP A 268 20.65 -13.10 1.27
N LEU A 269 21.01 -11.83 1.50
CA LEU A 269 20.15 -10.92 2.24
C LEU A 269 18.85 -10.65 1.49
N MET A 270 18.90 -10.51 0.16
CA MET A 270 17.70 -10.33 -0.65
C MET A 270 16.79 -11.55 -0.57
N ALA A 271 17.34 -12.76 -0.68
CA ALA A 271 16.60 -14.00 -0.50
C ALA A 271 15.97 -14.06 0.90
N GLY A 272 16.73 -13.78 1.96
CA GLY A 272 16.21 -13.75 3.34
C GLY A 272 15.08 -12.74 3.53
N VAL A 273 15.21 -11.52 3.00
CA VAL A 273 14.15 -10.50 3.07
C VAL A 273 12.91 -10.91 2.29
N LEU A 274 13.07 -11.55 1.12
CA LEU A 274 11.93 -12.04 0.32
C LEU A 274 11.12 -13.11 1.08
N LYS A 275 11.75 -13.93 1.93
CA LYS A 275 11.07 -14.91 2.79
C LYS A 275 10.14 -14.31 3.84
N ILE A 276 10.27 -13.01 4.13
CA ILE A 276 9.40 -12.28 5.07
C ILE A 276 8.64 -11.13 4.42
N TRP A 277 8.86 -10.88 3.12
CA TRP A 277 8.20 -9.82 2.37
C TRP A 277 6.81 -10.27 1.93
N ALA A 278 5.86 -10.26 2.85
CA ALA A 278 4.47 -10.64 2.59
C ALA A 278 3.66 -9.54 1.88
N SER A 279 4.21 -8.95 0.81
CA SER A 279 3.54 -7.93 -0.01
C SER A 279 3.82 -8.14 -1.51
N PRO A 280 2.82 -7.97 -2.40
CA PRO A 280 3.08 -7.97 -3.83
C PRO A 280 3.84 -6.70 -4.27
N PHE A 281 3.78 -5.61 -3.50
CA PHE A 281 4.42 -4.35 -3.86
C PHE A 281 5.95 -4.41 -3.77
N THR A 282 6.64 -3.67 -4.65
CA THR A 282 8.13 -3.62 -4.67
C THR A 282 8.73 -2.69 -3.62
N VAL A 283 7.94 -1.77 -3.10
CA VAL A 283 8.37 -0.74 -2.15
C VAL A 283 7.27 -0.52 -1.14
N THR A 284 7.65 -0.31 0.12
CA THR A 284 6.81 0.36 1.10
C THR A 284 7.59 1.53 1.71
N GLN A 285 7.01 2.73 1.62
CA GLN A 285 7.51 3.91 2.31
C GLN A 285 6.77 4.11 3.62
N VAL A 286 7.53 4.31 4.70
CA VAL A 286 7.00 4.71 6.01
C VAL A 286 7.20 6.21 6.14
N ILE A 287 6.10 6.96 6.11
CA ILE A 287 6.07 8.42 6.10
C ILE A 287 5.50 8.87 7.44
N SER A 288 6.39 9.27 8.34
CA SER A 288 6.05 9.70 9.70
C SER A 288 5.89 11.22 9.77
N ASN A 289 4.75 11.65 10.32
CA ASN A 289 4.46 13.03 10.71
C ASN A 289 4.69 14.07 9.60
N ARG A 290 4.45 13.69 8.34
CA ARG A 290 4.57 14.56 7.16
C ARG A 290 3.21 14.97 6.61
N GLN A 291 2.99 16.26 6.40
CA GLN A 291 1.93 16.79 5.53
C GLN A 291 2.32 16.60 4.07
N THR A 292 1.35 16.24 3.23
CA THR A 292 1.61 15.99 1.81
C THR A 292 0.75 16.95 1.00
N PRO A 293 1.33 17.98 0.36
CA PRO A 293 0.57 18.88 -0.51
C PRO A 293 0.04 18.12 -1.75
N PHE A 294 -0.85 18.77 -2.50
CA PHE A 294 -1.37 18.17 -3.72
C PHE A 294 -0.27 17.88 -4.73
N HIS A 295 -0.27 16.65 -5.24
CA HIS A 295 0.71 16.18 -6.20
C HIS A 295 0.19 14.99 -6.99
N LEU A 296 0.88 14.68 -8.07
CA LEU A 296 0.88 13.37 -8.72
C LEU A 296 2.18 12.66 -8.39
N ASP A 297 2.11 11.34 -8.26
CA ASP A 297 3.32 10.53 -8.19
C ASP A 297 3.92 10.28 -9.57
N THR A 298 5.21 9.96 -9.57
CA THR A 298 6.01 9.90 -10.82
C THR A 298 6.78 8.59 -11.00
N SER A 299 6.76 7.70 -10.00
CA SER A 299 7.63 6.52 -9.93
C SER A 299 6.93 5.18 -10.22
N GLY A 300 5.61 5.18 -10.38
CA GLY A 300 4.80 3.98 -10.65
C GLY A 300 4.45 3.77 -12.12
N ASP A 301 3.60 2.79 -12.42
CA ASP A 301 2.90 2.66 -13.70
C ASP A 301 1.52 3.36 -13.59
N GLN A 302 1.05 4.00 -14.67
CA GLN A 302 -0.21 4.74 -14.64
C GLN A 302 -1.45 3.85 -14.44
N ASN A 303 -1.33 2.54 -14.72
CA ASN A 303 -2.43 1.58 -14.56
C ASN A 303 -2.32 0.77 -13.25
N TRP A 304 -1.31 1.03 -12.43
CA TRP A 304 -1.10 0.36 -11.17
C TRP A 304 -1.61 1.20 -10.01
N TYR A 305 -2.29 0.54 -9.08
CA TYR A 305 -2.66 1.14 -7.82
C TYR A 305 -1.44 1.25 -6.90
N ASP A 306 -1.28 2.41 -6.29
CA ASP A 306 -0.55 2.52 -5.04
C ASP A 306 -1.51 2.24 -3.89
N CYS A 307 -1.00 1.74 -2.77
CA CYS A 307 -1.76 1.48 -1.56
C CYS A 307 -1.27 2.37 -0.43
N LEU A 308 -2.18 3.15 0.16
CA LEU A 308 -1.91 4.04 1.28
C LEU A 308 -2.66 3.56 2.52
N LEU A 309 -1.94 3.02 3.51
CA LEU A 309 -2.46 2.72 4.84
C LEU A 309 -2.04 3.82 5.81
N THR A 310 -2.98 4.39 6.55
CA THR A 310 -2.65 5.37 7.61
C THR A 310 -2.90 4.81 9.00
N VAL A 311 -1.98 5.08 9.92
CA VAL A 311 -2.02 4.66 11.32
C VAL A 311 -1.48 5.77 12.23
N GLY A 312 -1.57 5.57 13.55
CA GLY A 312 -1.01 6.47 14.55
C GLY A 312 -2.08 7.12 15.41
N PRO A 313 -1.68 7.67 16.57
CA PRO A 313 -2.59 8.29 17.52
C PRO A 313 -2.95 9.71 17.06
N TYR A 314 -3.83 9.82 16.08
CA TYR A 314 -4.32 11.11 15.60
C TYR A 314 -5.84 11.15 15.39
N LYS A 315 -6.37 12.36 15.22
CA LYS A 315 -7.75 12.65 14.87
C LYS A 315 -7.82 13.63 13.71
N GLY A 316 -8.95 13.60 13.00
CA GLY A 316 -9.28 14.62 12.02
C GLY A 316 -8.53 14.50 10.70
N GLY A 317 -7.92 13.35 10.41
CA GLY A 317 -7.21 13.13 9.16
C GLY A 317 -8.11 13.25 7.93
N ARG A 318 -7.58 13.88 6.88
CA ARG A 318 -8.25 14.08 5.59
C ARG A 318 -7.32 13.68 4.46
N PHE A 319 -7.87 12.92 3.52
CA PHE A 319 -7.28 12.60 2.24
C PHE A 319 -8.13 13.25 1.15
N GLU A 320 -7.49 13.92 0.20
CA GLU A 320 -8.20 14.72 -0.80
C GLU A 320 -7.75 14.33 -2.20
N LEU A 321 -8.73 14.21 -3.11
CA LEU A 321 -8.52 14.04 -4.54
C LEU A 321 -8.96 15.32 -5.25
N LYS A 322 -8.01 16.20 -5.56
CA LYS A 322 -8.30 17.58 -6.01
C LYS A 322 -9.11 17.59 -7.31
N GLY A 323 -8.65 16.87 -8.33
CA GLY A 323 -9.35 16.79 -9.63
C GLY A 323 -10.71 16.08 -9.59
N VAL A 324 -10.98 15.30 -8.53
CA VAL A 324 -12.27 14.64 -8.30
C VAL A 324 -13.23 15.53 -7.49
N GLY A 325 -12.70 16.50 -6.73
CA GLY A 325 -13.49 17.33 -5.82
C GLY A 325 -14.00 16.58 -4.58
N CYS A 326 -13.35 15.48 -4.20
CA CYS A 326 -13.75 14.65 -3.06
C CYS A 326 -12.75 14.74 -1.91
N ARG A 327 -13.29 14.80 -0.68
CA ARG A 327 -12.52 14.72 0.57
C ARG A 327 -12.96 13.48 1.34
N PHE A 328 -12.01 12.71 1.83
CA PHE A 328 -12.25 11.46 2.54
C PHE A 328 -11.84 11.60 4.00
N ARG A 329 -12.67 11.04 4.88
CA ARG A 329 -12.29 10.86 6.28
C ARG A 329 -11.19 9.82 6.35
N TYR A 330 -9.98 10.26 6.69
CA TYR A 330 -8.77 9.46 6.62
C TYR A 330 -8.23 9.24 8.03
N GLU A 331 -8.97 8.45 8.82
CA GLU A 331 -8.59 8.08 10.20
C GLU A 331 -7.71 6.83 10.18
N ARG A 332 -7.06 6.55 11.31
CA ARG A 332 -6.21 5.36 11.48
C ARG A 332 -6.93 4.07 11.07
N GLY A 333 -6.20 3.16 10.42
CA GLY A 333 -6.71 1.92 9.84
C GLY A 333 -7.41 2.08 8.50
N THR A 334 -7.43 3.28 7.92
CA THR A 334 -7.95 3.49 6.58
C THR A 334 -6.92 3.06 5.54
N VAL A 335 -7.37 2.29 4.56
CA VAL A 335 -6.60 1.95 3.36
C VAL A 335 -7.20 2.65 2.15
N SER A 336 -6.34 3.11 1.24
CA SER A 336 -6.76 3.66 -0.04
C SER A 336 -5.93 3.08 -1.17
N PHE A 337 -6.59 2.52 -2.18
CA PHE A 337 -5.94 2.13 -3.43
C PHE A 337 -6.21 3.23 -4.44
N LEU A 338 -5.17 3.75 -5.10
CA LEU A 338 -5.32 4.88 -6.02
C LEU A 338 -4.35 4.80 -7.19
N LEU A 339 -4.80 5.22 -8.37
CA LEU A 339 -3.92 5.49 -9.50
C LEU A 339 -3.22 6.84 -9.26
N SER A 340 -2.20 6.85 -8.42
CA SER A 340 -1.50 8.04 -7.88
C SER A 340 -0.86 8.93 -8.95
N ARG A 341 -0.55 8.35 -10.12
CA ARG A 341 -0.06 9.07 -11.31
C ARG A 341 -1.15 9.84 -12.05
N LEU A 342 -2.41 9.45 -11.86
CA LEU A 342 -3.56 10.00 -12.58
C LEU A 342 -4.46 10.87 -11.69
N LEU A 343 -4.43 10.64 -10.38
CA LEU A 343 -5.28 11.33 -9.41
C LEU A 343 -4.43 12.27 -8.55
N GLU A 344 -4.58 13.58 -8.75
CA GLU A 344 -3.91 14.58 -7.92
C GLU A 344 -4.44 14.50 -6.49
N HIS A 345 -3.54 14.24 -5.54
CA HIS A 345 -3.93 13.89 -4.19
C HIS A 345 -3.02 14.51 -3.12
N GLY A 346 -3.56 14.65 -1.92
CA GLY A 346 -2.88 15.32 -0.80
C GLY A 346 -3.51 14.98 0.54
N THR A 347 -2.75 15.24 1.62
CA THR A 347 -3.20 15.03 2.99
C THR A 347 -2.77 16.16 3.91
N GLY A 348 -3.73 16.64 4.70
CA GLY A 348 -3.59 17.73 5.67
C GLY A 348 -2.75 17.38 6.88
N GLU A 349 -2.48 18.41 7.69
CA GLU A 349 -2.10 18.25 9.08
C GLU A 349 -3.19 17.50 9.87
N VAL A 350 -2.78 16.89 10.97
CA VAL A 350 -3.66 16.16 11.89
C VAL A 350 -3.41 16.59 13.33
N ASP A 351 -4.43 16.41 14.16
CA ASP A 351 -4.31 16.52 15.62
C ASP A 351 -3.76 15.20 16.18
N GLY A 352 -2.55 15.20 16.74
CA GLY A 352 -1.79 13.98 17.11
C GLY A 352 -0.76 13.55 16.06
N GLU A 353 -0.38 12.27 16.02
CA GLU A 353 0.73 11.78 15.17
C GLU A 353 0.27 10.78 14.11
N ARG A 354 0.67 11.00 12.86
CA ARG A 354 0.26 10.16 11.73
C ARG A 354 1.46 9.53 11.06
N VAL A 355 1.36 8.21 10.86
CA VAL A 355 2.23 7.46 9.96
C VAL A 355 1.41 7.00 8.76
N CYS A 356 1.95 7.20 7.55
CA CYS A 356 1.42 6.65 6.32
C CYS A 356 2.39 5.59 5.77
N LEU A 357 1.86 4.41 5.49
CA LEU A 357 2.52 3.33 4.79
C LEU A 357 2.07 3.39 3.33
N ALA A 358 2.95 3.87 2.46
CA ALA A 358 2.72 3.97 1.02
C ALA A 358 3.42 2.80 0.30
N SER A 359 2.64 1.81 -0.12
CA SER A 359 3.14 0.63 -0.84
C SER A 359 2.86 0.76 -2.33
N PHE A 360 3.91 0.60 -3.15
CA PHE A 360 3.82 0.78 -4.60
C PHE A 360 4.80 -0.12 -5.37
N MET A 361 4.56 -0.25 -6.68
CA MET A 361 5.44 -1.00 -7.58
C MET A 361 6.27 -0.06 -8.44
N ARG A 362 7.57 -0.34 -8.56
CA ARG A 362 8.45 0.36 -9.50
C ARG A 362 8.57 -0.45 -10.79
N PRO A 363 8.07 0.08 -11.92
CA PRO A 363 8.08 -0.65 -13.18
C PRO A 363 9.49 -1.10 -13.58
N GLU A 364 10.54 -0.33 -13.26
CA GLU A 364 11.92 -0.68 -13.57
C GLU A 364 12.39 -1.94 -12.86
N VAL A 365 11.93 -2.17 -11.62
CA VAL A 365 12.25 -3.38 -10.85
C VAL A 365 11.55 -4.58 -11.46
N VAL A 366 10.24 -4.46 -11.71
CA VAL A 366 9.44 -5.57 -12.28
C VAL A 366 9.93 -5.91 -13.69
N LYS A 367 10.18 -4.92 -14.55
CA LYS A 367 10.75 -5.10 -15.90
C LYS A 367 12.12 -5.76 -15.86
N TYR A 368 12.98 -5.37 -14.92
CA TYR A 368 14.31 -5.97 -14.80
C TYR A 368 14.25 -7.46 -14.47
N ILE A 369 13.33 -7.85 -13.57
CA ILE A 369 13.18 -9.22 -13.10
C ILE A 369 12.44 -10.08 -14.14
N LEU A 370 11.29 -9.60 -14.63
CA LEU A 370 10.39 -10.37 -15.50
C LEU A 370 10.75 -10.28 -16.98
N LYS A 371 11.50 -9.26 -17.42
CA LYS A 371 11.90 -9.04 -18.82
C LYS A 371 10.67 -9.08 -19.74
N GLU A 372 10.63 -9.98 -20.71
CA GLU A 372 9.52 -10.16 -21.66
C GLU A 372 8.20 -10.60 -20.99
N ARG A 373 8.25 -11.08 -19.74
CA ARG A 373 7.04 -11.41 -18.95
C ARG A 373 6.42 -10.20 -18.26
N PHE A 374 7.05 -9.02 -18.32
CA PHE A 374 6.45 -7.79 -17.82
C PHE A 374 5.29 -7.35 -18.71
N TYR A 375 4.20 -6.91 -18.08
CA TYR A 375 3.09 -6.26 -18.79
C TYR A 375 2.48 -5.15 -17.94
N SER A 376 1.52 -4.40 -18.46
CA SER A 376 0.71 -3.50 -17.64
C SER A 376 -0.67 -3.46 -18.29
N THR A 377 -1.67 -3.98 -17.59
CA THR A 377 -3.06 -3.93 -18.03
C THR A 377 -3.73 -2.70 -17.45
N ARG A 378 -4.59 -2.08 -18.23
CA ARG A 378 -5.49 -1.05 -17.72
C ARG A 378 -6.29 -1.60 -16.52
N PRO A 379 -6.61 -0.75 -15.52
CA PRO A 379 -7.49 -1.15 -14.42
C PRO A 379 -8.80 -1.72 -14.98
N GLU A 380 -9.35 -2.74 -14.33
CA GLU A 380 -10.63 -3.33 -14.73
C GLU A 380 -11.76 -2.31 -14.66
N THR A 381 -12.82 -2.55 -15.45
CA THR A 381 -14.07 -1.84 -15.23
C THR A 381 -14.78 -2.41 -14.02
N ILE A 382 -15.63 -1.60 -13.39
CA ILE A 382 -16.49 -2.06 -12.30
C ILE A 382 -17.36 -3.25 -12.71
N ALA A 383 -17.86 -3.26 -13.95
CA ALA A 383 -18.66 -4.37 -14.47
C ALA A 383 -17.87 -5.68 -14.54
N THR A 384 -16.62 -5.65 -15.01
CA THR A 384 -15.74 -6.83 -15.04
C THR A 384 -15.41 -7.31 -13.63
N LEU A 385 -15.14 -6.37 -12.71
CA LEU A 385 -14.85 -6.69 -11.32
C LEU A 385 -16.05 -7.34 -10.62
N GLU A 386 -17.25 -6.78 -10.79
CA GLU A 386 -18.51 -7.32 -10.25
C GLU A 386 -18.85 -8.69 -10.84
N GLU A 387 -18.65 -8.89 -12.14
CA GLU A 387 -18.84 -10.19 -12.80
C GLU A 387 -17.90 -11.24 -12.23
N ARG A 388 -16.60 -10.93 -12.12
CA ARG A 388 -15.60 -11.83 -11.55
C ARG A 388 -15.90 -12.18 -10.10
N LEU A 389 -16.48 -11.26 -9.33
CA LEU A 389 -16.88 -11.48 -7.95
C LEU A 389 -18.29 -12.07 -7.79
N GLY A 390 -18.93 -12.50 -8.88
CA GLY A 390 -20.23 -13.16 -8.82
C GLY A 390 -21.36 -12.25 -8.32
N VAL A 391 -21.23 -10.93 -8.47
CA VAL A 391 -22.29 -9.98 -8.10
C VAL A 391 -23.47 -10.18 -9.07
N PRO A 392 -24.69 -10.49 -8.58
CA PRO A 392 -25.87 -10.65 -9.42
C PRO A 392 -26.20 -9.37 -10.18
N ALA A 393 -26.74 -9.49 -11.40
CA ALA A 393 -26.94 -8.36 -12.30
C ALA A 393 -27.82 -7.25 -11.69
N GLU A 394 -28.81 -7.62 -10.87
CA GLU A 394 -29.70 -6.74 -10.11
C GLU A 394 -29.02 -5.95 -8.99
N HIS A 395 -27.84 -6.38 -8.56
CA HIS A 395 -27.02 -5.73 -7.53
C HIS A 395 -25.84 -4.94 -8.11
N ARG A 396 -25.62 -5.01 -9.42
CA ARG A 396 -24.52 -4.30 -10.09
C ARG A 396 -24.78 -2.81 -10.20
N VAL A 397 -23.74 -2.01 -9.99
CA VAL A 397 -23.83 -0.56 -10.19
C VAL A 397 -23.83 -0.22 -11.68
N THR A 398 -24.71 0.67 -12.10
CA THR A 398 -24.77 1.14 -13.50
C THR A 398 -23.86 2.34 -13.69
N THR A 399 -23.07 2.38 -14.78
CA THR A 399 -22.25 3.52 -15.18
C THR A 399 -23.03 4.74 -15.68
N THR A 400 -24.33 4.84 -15.36
CA THR A 400 -25.11 6.04 -15.72
C THR A 400 -24.62 7.21 -14.88
N THR A 401 -24.35 8.34 -15.52
CA THR A 401 -24.05 9.63 -14.90
C THR A 401 -25.26 10.11 -14.10
N ARG A 402 -25.55 9.47 -12.97
CA ARG A 402 -26.47 10.03 -12.00
C ARG A 402 -25.78 11.21 -11.36
N GLY A 403 -26.18 12.42 -11.77
CA GLY A 403 -26.08 13.58 -10.89
C GLY A 403 -26.58 13.15 -9.52
N VAL A 404 -25.71 13.25 -8.52
CA VAL A 404 -25.91 12.64 -7.21
C VAL A 404 -27.20 13.16 -6.59
N SER A 405 -28.18 12.27 -6.39
CA SER A 405 -29.39 12.55 -5.62
C SER A 405 -29.01 12.90 -4.17
N SER A 406 -29.53 14.02 -3.69
CA SER A 406 -29.30 14.65 -2.38
C SER A 406 -29.83 13.86 -1.17
N SER A 407 -30.02 12.54 -1.28
CA SER A 407 -30.80 11.74 -0.33
C SER A 407 -30.04 10.71 0.50
N GLN A 408 -28.70 10.72 0.51
CA GLN A 408 -27.92 9.90 1.45
C GLN A 408 -26.83 10.73 2.11
N ILE A 409 -27.17 11.16 3.33
CA ILE A 409 -26.42 11.97 4.30
C ILE A 409 -25.58 11.05 5.19
#